data_AF-A0A1Y1S7H2-F1
#
_entry.id   AF-A0A1Y1S7H2-F1
#
_cell.length_a   1.000
_cell.length_b   1.000
_cell.length_c   1.000
_cell.angle_alpha   90.00
_cell.angle_beta   90.00
_cell.angle_gamma   90.00
#
_symmetry.space_group_name_H-M   'P 1'
#
loop_
_entity.id
_entity.type
_entity.pdbx_description
1 polymer ?
#
loop_
_entity_poly.entity_id
_entity_poly.type
_entity_poly.pdbx_seq_one_letter_code
_entity_poly.pdbx_strand_id
1 'polypeptide(L)'
;MKKSVQDESTDNQTDDSVKHTLQDIKEILKQQSLYIMSLSQSIDVVKKSMQQKAAIIDSIPFNGSQMAEDGFNVCSSTSLSQKLSDLASGCRYKLAHVEGLPRMRINQLKVFIADICNIEREAVANIGYINDEAVEIVIAVSAIPAFTAGIRKRSEFIFLDSAHIIMADREGVLKRLKRVESDKVKNSDLKKMFKNLQEVLTTEKADLDKIRATTINSYLDNED
;
A
#
# COMPACT_ATOMS: atom_id res chain seq x y z
N MET A 1 -83.64 9.93 -36.34
CA MET A 1 -83.82 8.73 -35.50
C MET A 1 -82.54 8.47 -34.72
N LYS A 2 -82.64 8.39 -33.37
CA LYS A 2 -81.80 7.68 -32.36
C LYS A 2 -80.26 7.91 -32.36
N LYS A 3 -79.71 8.52 -31.28
CA LYS A 3 -78.88 7.95 -30.16
C LYS A 3 -77.45 7.55 -30.59
N SER A 4 -76.34 7.80 -29.88
CA SER A 4 -76.02 7.74 -28.43
C SER A 4 -74.79 8.63 -28.13
N VAL A 5 -74.73 9.41 -27.06
CA VAL A 5 -74.00 9.17 -25.78
C VAL A 5 -72.84 8.17 -25.84
N GLN A 6 -71.61 8.66 -25.60
CA GLN A 6 -70.55 8.13 -24.73
C GLN A 6 -69.17 8.46 -25.33
N ASP A 7 -68.41 9.35 -24.67
CA ASP A 7 -67.01 9.14 -24.30
C ASP A 7 -66.48 10.39 -23.59
N GLU A 8 -66.60 10.40 -22.26
CA GLU A 8 -66.04 11.45 -21.38
C GLU A 8 -65.20 10.83 -20.24
N SER A 9 -64.71 9.59 -20.41
CA SER A 9 -64.08 8.84 -19.31
C SER A 9 -62.61 8.45 -19.49
N THR A 10 -61.93 8.91 -20.55
CA THR A 10 -60.51 8.56 -20.79
C THR A 10 -59.50 9.61 -20.32
N ASP A 11 -59.91 10.86 -20.07
CA ASP A 11 -58.96 11.91 -19.65
C ASP A 11 -58.66 11.92 -18.12
N ASN A 12 -59.58 11.45 -17.27
CA ASN A 12 -59.37 11.47 -15.82
C ASN A 12 -58.44 10.36 -15.29
N GLN A 13 -58.36 9.20 -15.97
CA GLN A 13 -57.52 8.07 -15.50
C GLN A 13 -56.02 8.32 -15.72
N THR A 14 -55.67 9.03 -16.79
CA THR A 14 -54.27 9.37 -17.11
C THR A 14 -53.73 10.42 -16.15
N ASP A 15 -54.56 11.38 -15.75
CA ASP A 15 -54.18 12.48 -14.86
C ASP A 15 -53.99 12.02 -13.40
N ASP A 16 -54.80 11.07 -12.93
CA ASP A 16 -54.65 10.46 -11.61
C ASP A 16 -53.44 9.52 -11.52
N SER A 17 -53.13 8.79 -12.60
CA SER A 17 -51.92 7.95 -12.69
C SER A 17 -50.62 8.78 -12.68
N VAL A 18 -50.62 9.91 -13.38
CA VAL A 18 -49.49 10.86 -13.38
C VAL A 18 -49.33 11.53 -12.01
N LYS A 19 -50.43 11.92 -11.35
CA LYS A 19 -50.38 12.47 -9.98
C LYS A 19 -49.83 11.46 -8.98
N HIS A 20 -50.24 10.19 -9.07
CA HIS A 20 -49.74 9.14 -8.18
C HIS A 20 -48.24 8.89 -8.40
N THR A 21 -47.81 8.83 -9.66
CA THR A 21 -46.40 8.65 -10.02
C THR A 21 -45.54 9.82 -9.52
N LEU A 22 -46.02 11.06 -9.63
CA LEU A 22 -45.34 12.25 -9.10
C LEU A 22 -45.30 12.26 -7.56
N GLN A 23 -46.33 11.73 -6.90
CA GLN A 23 -46.37 11.56 -5.45
C GLN A 23 -45.31 10.55 -4.99
N ASP A 24 -45.19 9.42 -5.70
CA ASP A 24 -44.20 8.37 -5.39
C ASP A 24 -42.76 8.88 -5.62
N ILE A 25 -42.51 9.63 -6.69
CA ILE A 25 -41.21 10.27 -6.94
C ILE A 25 -40.86 11.26 -5.82
N LYS A 26 -41.82 12.06 -5.34
CA LYS A 26 -41.60 12.99 -4.21
C LYS A 26 -41.25 12.24 -2.93
N GLU A 27 -41.91 11.13 -2.65
CA GLU A 27 -41.63 10.32 -1.46
C GLU A 27 -40.25 9.66 -1.53
N ILE A 28 -39.85 9.16 -2.71
CA ILE A 28 -38.50 8.62 -2.94
C ILE A 28 -37.43 9.70 -2.72
N LEU A 29 -37.62 10.89 -3.30
CA LEU A 29 -36.68 12.01 -3.12
C LEU A 29 -36.57 12.45 -1.65
N LYS A 30 -37.68 12.44 -0.92
CA LYS A 30 -37.72 12.73 0.52
C LYS A 30 -36.95 11.68 1.33
N GLN A 31 -37.13 10.40 1.03
CA GLN A 31 -36.38 9.32 1.68
C GLN A 31 -34.87 9.41 1.38
N GLN A 32 -34.49 9.72 0.13
CA GLN A 32 -33.09 9.96 -0.23
C GLN A 32 -32.50 11.16 0.50
N SER A 33 -33.24 12.26 0.63
CA SER A 33 -32.80 13.44 1.40
C SER A 33 -32.55 13.09 2.88
N LEU A 34 -33.43 12.29 3.50
CA LEU A 34 -33.27 11.85 4.88
C LEU A 34 -32.05 10.93 5.04
N TYR A 35 -31.80 10.05 4.07
CA TYR A 35 -30.63 9.18 4.05
C TYR A 35 -29.32 9.98 3.93
N ILE A 36 -29.27 10.98 3.04
CA ILE A 36 -28.13 11.89 2.89
C ILE A 36 -27.87 12.68 4.18
N MET A 37 -28.92 13.15 4.86
CA MET A 37 -28.79 13.81 6.16
C MET A 37 -28.21 12.86 7.23
N SER A 38 -28.68 11.61 7.28
CA SER A 38 -28.17 10.59 8.21
C SER A 38 -26.69 10.25 7.94
N LEU A 39 -26.30 10.14 6.67
CA LEU A 39 -24.90 9.97 6.28
C LEU A 39 -24.04 11.17 6.69
N SER A 40 -24.55 12.40 6.52
CA SER A 40 -23.85 13.62 6.92
C SER A 40 -23.61 13.66 8.43
N GLN A 41 -24.61 13.30 9.24
CA GLN A 41 -24.47 13.17 10.68
C GLN A 41 -23.44 12.09 11.07
N SER A 42 -23.44 10.96 10.36
CA SER A 42 -22.46 9.88 10.59
C SER A 42 -21.04 10.33 10.25
N ILE A 43 -20.86 11.11 9.18
CA ILE A 43 -19.57 11.73 8.81
C ILE A 43 -19.11 12.71 9.90
N ASP A 44 -20.01 13.51 10.46
CA ASP A 44 -19.67 14.44 11.54
C ASP A 44 -19.26 13.72 12.83
N VAL A 45 -19.88 12.57 13.14
CA VAL A 45 -19.46 11.70 14.26
C VAL A 45 -18.05 11.16 14.02
N VAL A 46 -17.75 10.68 12.80
CA VAL A 46 -16.41 10.20 12.43
C VAL A 46 -15.39 11.33 12.51
N LYS A 47 -15.71 12.53 11.99
CA LYS A 47 -14.84 13.72 12.08
C LYS A 47 -14.55 14.11 13.52
N LYS A 48 -15.55 14.14 14.40
CA LYS A 48 -15.36 14.41 15.84
C LYS A 48 -14.50 13.34 16.50
N SER A 49 -14.68 12.06 16.16
CA SER A 49 -13.84 10.97 16.66
C SER A 49 -12.37 11.12 16.21
N MET A 50 -12.14 11.52 14.95
CA MET A 50 -10.80 11.80 14.44
C MET A 50 -10.16 13.01 15.12
N GLN A 51 -10.92 14.08 15.36
CA GLN A 51 -10.45 15.26 16.09
C GLN A 51 -10.12 14.95 17.55
N GLN A 52 -10.92 14.12 18.22
CA GLN A 52 -10.61 13.65 19.58
C GLN A 52 -9.33 12.80 19.60
N LYS A 53 -9.12 11.92 18.61
CA LYS A 53 -7.87 11.15 18.49
C LYS A 53 -6.67 12.03 18.24
N ALA A 54 -6.80 13.07 17.41
CA ALA A 54 -5.75 14.06 17.18
C ALA A 54 -5.41 14.83 18.47
N ALA A 55 -6.42 15.28 19.23
CA ALA A 55 -6.22 15.96 20.51
C ALA A 55 -5.56 15.05 21.57
N ILE A 56 -5.83 13.74 21.56
CA ILE A 56 -5.14 12.79 22.44
C ILE A 56 -3.65 12.73 22.09
N ILE A 57 -3.30 12.70 20.80
CA ILE A 57 -1.90 12.71 20.34
C ILE A 57 -1.21 14.01 20.75
N ASP A 58 -1.88 15.15 20.64
CA ASP A 58 -1.35 16.46 21.06
C ASP A 58 -1.24 16.62 22.59
N SER A 59 -1.98 15.83 23.36
CA SER A 59 -1.98 15.86 24.83
C SER A 59 -0.94 14.94 25.48
N ILE A 60 -0.23 14.12 24.70
CA ILE A 60 0.93 13.37 25.20
C ILE A 60 2.07 14.37 25.37
N PRO A 61 2.59 14.60 26.59
CA PRO A 61 3.72 15.50 26.78
C PRO A 61 4.94 14.92 26.07
N PHE A 62 5.20 15.41 24.86
CA PHE A 62 6.43 15.15 24.14
C PHE A 62 7.53 15.96 24.80
N ASN A 63 8.38 15.29 25.57
CA ASN A 63 9.54 15.91 26.21
C ASN A 63 10.62 16.16 25.14
N GLY A 64 10.37 17.11 24.25
CA GLY A 64 11.15 17.40 23.04
C GLY A 64 12.48 18.12 23.28
N SER A 65 13.07 17.98 24.47
CA SER A 65 14.36 18.61 24.81
C SER A 65 15.53 17.62 24.91
N GLN A 66 15.40 16.39 24.40
CA GLN A 66 16.50 15.41 24.39
C GLN A 66 16.77 14.70 23.06
N MET A 67 16.18 15.11 21.94
CA MET A 67 16.42 14.47 20.63
C MET A 67 16.84 15.43 19.52
N ALA A 68 17.59 16.49 19.87
CA ALA A 68 18.16 17.41 18.88
C ALA A 68 19.55 16.99 18.36
N GLU A 69 20.00 15.75 18.60
CA GLU A 69 21.30 15.27 18.08
C GLU A 69 21.23 14.13 17.05
N ASP A 70 20.09 13.45 16.89
CA ASP A 70 19.96 12.41 15.86
C ASP A 70 18.98 12.86 14.77
N GLY A 71 19.55 13.17 13.59
CA GLY A 71 18.87 13.77 12.44
C GLY A 71 17.71 12.95 11.87
N PHE A 72 16.54 13.06 12.51
CA PHE A 72 15.30 12.52 12.00
C PHE A 72 14.72 13.44 10.93
N ASN A 73 14.93 13.05 9.68
CA ASN A 73 14.41 13.72 8.49
C ASN A 73 12.87 13.63 8.48
N VAL A 74 12.23 14.74 8.10
CA VAL A 74 10.77 14.94 8.09
C VAL A 74 10.08 13.86 7.23
N CYS A 75 9.24 13.03 7.86
CA CYS A 75 8.47 12.00 7.17
C CYS A 75 7.31 12.66 6.39
N SER A 76 7.28 12.53 5.06
CA SER A 76 6.12 12.95 4.24
C SER A 76 4.87 12.15 4.64
N SER A 77 3.67 12.75 4.56
CA SER A 77 2.40 12.13 4.99
C SER A 77 2.08 10.81 4.27
N THR A 78 2.57 10.62 3.05
CA THR A 78 2.43 9.37 2.26
C THR A 78 3.27 8.23 2.83
N SER A 79 4.48 8.51 3.33
CA SER A 79 5.34 7.52 3.99
C SER A 79 4.71 6.96 5.27
N LEU A 80 3.86 7.75 5.93
CA LEU A 80 3.21 7.38 7.19
C LEU A 80 2.04 6.42 6.94
N SER A 81 1.23 6.66 5.91
CA SER A 81 0.16 5.74 5.47
C SER A 81 0.72 4.38 5.01
N GLN A 82 1.84 4.39 4.29
CA GLN A 82 2.51 3.16 3.86
C GLN A 82 3.11 2.39 5.05
N LYS A 83 3.76 3.09 6.00
CA LYS A 83 4.24 2.51 7.26
C LYS A 83 3.11 1.89 8.09
N LEU A 84 1.95 2.56 8.16
CA LEU A 84 0.77 2.04 8.86
C LEU A 84 0.18 0.80 8.16
N SER A 85 0.18 0.76 6.83
CA SER A 85 -0.23 -0.42 6.05
C SER A 85 0.72 -1.60 6.25
N ASP A 86 2.03 -1.35 6.29
CA ASP A 86 3.06 -2.37 6.52
C ASP A 86 2.99 -2.90 7.96
N LEU A 87 2.71 -2.03 8.93
CA LEU A 87 2.47 -2.41 10.32
C LEU A 87 1.19 -3.23 10.48
N ALA A 88 0.10 -2.86 9.79
CA ALA A 88 -1.18 -3.56 9.81
C ALA A 88 -1.11 -4.94 9.11
N SER A 89 -0.34 -5.06 8.02
CA SER A 89 -0.10 -6.34 7.33
C SER A 89 0.90 -7.23 8.07
N GLY A 90 1.65 -6.67 9.02
CA GLY A 90 2.74 -7.34 9.73
C GLY A 90 3.84 -7.80 8.79
N CYS A 91 4.04 -7.10 7.67
CA CYS A 91 5.11 -7.38 6.73
C CYS A 91 6.33 -6.56 7.12
N ARG A 92 7.35 -7.20 7.69
CA ARG A 92 8.53 -6.50 8.23
C ARG A 92 9.62 -6.25 7.20
N TYR A 93 9.44 -6.77 5.98
CA TYR A 93 10.45 -6.72 4.92
C TYR A 93 9.85 -6.26 3.58
N LYS A 94 10.70 -5.65 2.75
CA LYS A 94 10.43 -5.34 1.34
C LYS A 94 11.56 -5.83 0.46
N LEU A 95 11.26 -6.02 -0.82
CA LEU A 95 12.24 -6.38 -1.84
C LEU A 95 12.76 -5.15 -2.58
N ALA A 96 14.06 -5.08 -2.79
CA ALA A 96 14.74 -4.07 -3.59
C ALA A 96 15.60 -4.74 -4.67
N HIS A 97 15.74 -4.07 -5.81
CA HIS A 97 16.68 -4.46 -6.85
C HIS A 97 17.64 -3.32 -7.11
N VAL A 98 18.94 -3.63 -7.08
CA VAL A 98 20.00 -2.66 -7.23
C VAL A 98 21.01 -3.17 -8.24
N GLU A 99 21.34 -2.32 -9.22
CA GLU A 99 22.41 -2.53 -10.18
C GLU A 99 23.72 -1.92 -9.67
N GLY A 100 24.85 -2.48 -10.10
CA GLY A 100 26.19 -1.91 -9.86
C GLY A 100 26.85 -2.35 -8.55
N LEU A 101 26.16 -3.13 -7.72
CA LEU A 101 26.74 -3.66 -6.48
C LEU A 101 27.86 -4.66 -6.77
N PRO A 102 28.95 -4.62 -5.98
CA PRO A 102 30.09 -5.50 -6.19
C PRO A 102 29.74 -6.97 -5.94
N ARG A 103 30.23 -7.85 -6.82
CA ARG A 103 30.03 -9.30 -6.66
C ARG A 103 30.98 -9.87 -5.61
N MET A 104 30.42 -10.24 -4.47
CA MET A 104 31.16 -10.82 -3.35
C MET A 104 30.34 -11.89 -2.62
N ARG A 105 30.93 -12.53 -1.60
CA ARG A 105 30.18 -13.50 -0.79
C ARG A 105 29.01 -12.78 -0.12
N ILE A 106 27.84 -13.43 -0.05
CA ILE A 106 26.60 -12.83 0.49
C ILE A 106 26.83 -12.16 1.86
N ASN A 107 27.57 -12.81 2.76
CA ASN A 107 27.88 -12.23 4.08
C ASN A 107 28.70 -10.94 4.01
N GLN A 108 29.65 -10.85 3.07
CA GLN A 108 30.44 -9.65 2.84
C GLN A 108 29.57 -8.56 2.21
N LEU A 109 28.69 -8.92 1.27
CA LEU A 109 27.80 -7.96 0.63
C LEU A 109 26.81 -7.35 1.62
N LYS A 110 26.31 -8.14 2.58
CA LYS A 110 25.48 -7.62 3.68
C LYS A 110 26.22 -6.58 4.52
N VAL A 111 27.49 -6.83 4.86
CA VAL A 111 28.32 -5.87 5.61
C VAL A 111 28.57 -4.62 4.77
N PHE A 112 28.94 -4.78 3.50
CA PHE A 112 29.14 -3.66 2.59
C PHE A 112 27.91 -2.77 2.48
N ILE A 113 26.72 -3.35 2.27
CA ILE A 113 25.45 -2.61 2.21
C ILE A 113 25.16 -1.92 3.54
N ALA A 114 25.36 -2.60 4.66
CA ALA A 114 25.16 -2.04 5.98
C ALA A 114 26.04 -0.80 6.22
N ASP A 115 27.30 -0.87 5.82
CA ASP A 115 28.27 0.21 5.97
C ASP A 115 27.93 1.42 5.10
N ILE A 116 27.66 1.22 3.80
CA ILE A 116 27.37 2.35 2.89
C ILE A 116 26.02 3.01 3.19
N CYS A 117 25.07 2.25 3.75
CA CYS A 117 23.74 2.74 4.08
C CYS A 117 23.57 3.19 5.53
N ASN A 118 24.59 2.99 6.38
CA ASN A 118 24.53 3.26 7.81
C ASN A 118 23.32 2.58 8.48
N ILE A 119 23.17 1.28 8.25
CA ILE A 119 22.11 0.44 8.82
C ILE A 119 22.72 -0.78 9.52
N GLU A 120 21.98 -1.42 10.41
CA GLU A 120 22.39 -2.70 10.99
C GLU A 120 22.44 -3.79 9.91
N ARG A 121 23.45 -4.67 9.98
CA ARG A 121 23.60 -5.80 9.05
C ARG A 121 22.38 -6.71 9.04
N GLU A 122 21.75 -6.89 10.19
CA GLU A 122 20.57 -7.72 10.41
C GLU A 122 19.34 -7.19 9.68
N ALA A 123 19.31 -5.89 9.36
CA ALA A 123 18.26 -5.30 8.54
C ALA A 123 18.27 -5.85 7.10
N VAL A 124 19.43 -6.29 6.61
CA VAL A 124 19.57 -6.97 5.31
C VAL A 124 19.29 -8.47 5.50
N ALA A 125 18.02 -8.84 5.42
CA ALA A 125 17.56 -10.19 5.73
C ALA A 125 18.04 -11.23 4.71
N ASN A 126 18.04 -10.90 3.42
CA ASN A 126 18.43 -11.83 2.36
C ASN A 126 19.01 -11.11 1.14
N ILE A 127 19.84 -11.81 0.37
CA ILE A 127 20.39 -11.33 -0.90
C ILE A 127 20.34 -12.45 -1.93
N GLY A 128 19.90 -12.13 -3.14
CA GLY A 128 19.92 -13.01 -4.32
C GLY A 128 20.59 -12.31 -5.50
N TYR A 129 21.43 -13.03 -6.25
CA TYR A 129 21.90 -12.55 -7.54
C TYR A 129 20.89 -12.93 -8.61
N ILE A 130 20.43 -11.95 -9.38
CA ILE A 130 19.52 -12.19 -10.52
C ILE A 130 20.33 -12.50 -11.76
N ASN A 131 21.31 -11.64 -12.06
CA ASN A 131 22.27 -11.79 -13.14
C ASN A 131 23.62 -11.22 -12.69
N ASP A 132 24.49 -10.88 -13.65
CA ASP A 132 25.82 -10.36 -13.34
C ASP A 132 25.84 -8.90 -12.88
N GLU A 133 24.74 -8.18 -13.07
CA GLU A 133 24.64 -6.72 -12.88
C GLU A 133 23.67 -6.34 -11.75
N ALA A 134 22.61 -7.14 -11.53
CA ALA A 134 21.51 -6.86 -10.64
C ALA A 134 21.46 -7.80 -9.43
N VAL A 135 21.28 -7.19 -8.26
CA VAL A 135 21.15 -7.86 -6.96
C VAL A 135 19.77 -7.61 -6.38
N GLU A 136 19.10 -8.69 -5.99
CA GLU A 136 17.86 -8.72 -5.22
C GLU A 136 18.20 -8.66 -3.72
N ILE A 137 17.62 -7.70 -3.00
CA ILE A 137 17.90 -7.44 -1.58
C ILE A 137 16.58 -7.44 -0.82
N VAL A 138 16.50 -8.22 0.25
CA VAL A 138 15.40 -8.14 1.21
C VAL A 138 15.81 -7.27 2.39
N ILE A 139 15.12 -6.16 2.58
CA ILE A 139 15.45 -5.13 3.57
C ILE A 139 14.31 -4.95 4.57
N ALA A 140 14.65 -4.75 5.85
CA ALA A 140 13.68 -4.44 6.89
C ALA A 140 13.01 -3.09 6.63
N VAL A 141 11.69 -3.00 6.83
CA VAL A 141 10.91 -1.77 6.59
C VAL A 141 11.45 -0.58 7.39
N SER A 142 11.90 -0.80 8.62
CA SER A 142 12.51 0.22 9.47
C SER A 142 13.82 0.80 8.90
N ALA A 143 14.53 0.04 8.07
CA ALA A 143 15.80 0.43 7.49
C ALA A 143 15.68 1.03 6.08
N ILE A 144 14.49 1.00 5.47
CA ILE A 144 14.28 1.49 4.09
C ILE A 144 14.77 2.93 3.90
N PRO A 145 14.44 3.92 4.77
CA PRO A 145 14.85 5.31 4.53
C PRO A 145 16.37 5.51 4.50
N ALA A 146 17.09 4.86 5.45
CA ALA A 146 18.55 4.92 5.49
C ALA A 146 19.17 4.13 4.32
N PHE A 147 18.57 3.00 3.96
CA PHE A 147 18.96 2.20 2.81
C PHE A 147 18.84 2.97 1.48
N THR A 148 17.70 3.60 1.20
CA THR A 148 17.52 4.40 -0.02
C THR A 148 18.46 5.58 -0.07
N ALA A 149 18.61 6.32 1.03
CA ALA A 149 19.56 7.43 1.11
C ALA A 149 21.02 6.98 0.89
N GLY A 150 21.42 5.85 1.45
CA GLY A 150 22.76 5.28 1.32
C GLY A 150 23.10 4.89 -0.12
N ILE A 151 22.20 4.18 -0.79
CA ILE A 151 22.36 3.79 -2.19
C ILE A 151 22.38 5.03 -3.10
N ARG A 152 21.45 5.99 -2.92
CA ARG A 152 21.39 7.20 -3.76
C ARG A 152 22.62 8.11 -3.64
N LYS A 153 23.37 8.05 -2.54
CA LYS A 153 24.65 8.78 -2.39
C LYS A 153 25.76 8.26 -3.32
N ARG A 154 25.56 7.10 -3.93
CA ARG A 154 26.54 6.39 -4.76
C ARG A 154 26.02 6.37 -6.20
N SER A 155 26.61 7.20 -7.06
CA SER A 155 26.16 7.32 -8.46
C SER A 155 26.34 6.04 -9.27
N GLU A 156 27.21 5.14 -8.83
CA GLU A 156 27.45 3.83 -9.42
C GLU A 156 26.33 2.82 -9.14
N PHE A 157 25.43 3.10 -8.19
CA PHE A 157 24.33 2.19 -7.83
C PHE A 157 23.00 2.74 -8.31
N ILE A 158 22.22 1.89 -8.96
CA ILE A 158 20.95 2.27 -9.57
C ILE A 158 19.85 1.39 -8.99
N PHE A 159 18.80 2.02 -8.46
CA PHE A 159 17.57 1.29 -8.12
C PHE A 159 16.84 0.89 -9.40
N LEU A 160 16.56 -0.40 -9.52
CA LEU A 160 15.78 -0.93 -10.63
C LEU A 160 14.31 -1.06 -10.22
N ASP A 161 13.41 -0.96 -11.21
CA ASP A 161 11.99 -1.18 -10.95
C ASP A 161 11.74 -2.66 -10.63
N SER A 162 11.51 -2.93 -9.34
CA SER A 162 11.38 -4.30 -8.83
C SER A 162 10.14 -5.00 -9.37
N ALA A 163 9.05 -4.26 -9.61
CA ALA A 163 7.82 -4.87 -10.11
C ALA A 163 8.01 -5.40 -11.54
N HIS A 164 8.71 -4.64 -12.39
CA HIS A 164 9.03 -5.07 -13.75
C HIS A 164 10.00 -6.26 -13.77
N ILE A 165 11.02 -6.25 -12.91
CA ILE A 165 11.96 -7.38 -12.78
C ILE A 165 11.23 -8.66 -12.37
N ILE A 166 10.39 -8.58 -11.34
CA ILE A 166 9.65 -9.74 -10.82
C ILE A 166 8.71 -10.30 -11.90
N MET A 167 8.05 -9.42 -12.66
CA MET A 167 7.16 -9.84 -13.74
C MET A 167 7.92 -10.50 -14.90
N ALA A 168 9.11 -9.99 -15.24
CA ALA A 168 9.97 -10.56 -16.27
C ALA A 168 10.61 -11.89 -15.84
N ASP A 169 10.95 -12.06 -14.57
CA ASP A 169 11.59 -13.26 -14.01
C ASP A 169 10.66 -14.04 -13.05
N ARG A 170 9.38 -14.19 -13.41
CA ARG A 170 8.38 -14.84 -12.54
C ARG A 170 8.82 -16.24 -12.10
N GLU A 171 9.35 -17.06 -13.00
CA GLU A 171 9.82 -18.41 -12.67
C GLU A 171 11.08 -18.40 -11.79
N GLY A 172 12.05 -17.52 -12.06
CA GLY A 172 13.27 -17.43 -11.28
C GLY A 172 12.97 -16.98 -9.85
N VAL A 173 12.09 -15.98 -9.70
CA VAL A 173 11.56 -15.57 -8.39
C VAL A 173 10.94 -16.75 -7.68
N LEU A 174 9.97 -17.45 -8.27
CA LEU A 174 9.32 -18.63 -7.66
C LEU A 174 10.31 -19.73 -7.25
N LYS A 175 11.37 -19.97 -8.04
CA LYS A 175 12.44 -20.91 -7.68
C LYS A 175 13.26 -20.42 -6.48
N ARG A 176 13.54 -19.11 -6.39
CA ARG A 176 14.21 -18.51 -5.22
C ARG A 176 13.31 -18.57 -3.98
N LEU A 177 12.00 -18.38 -4.11
CA LEU A 177 11.02 -18.50 -3.01
C LEU A 177 11.10 -19.87 -2.32
N LYS A 178 11.11 -20.97 -3.10
CA LYS A 178 11.19 -22.34 -2.55
C LYS A 178 12.40 -22.58 -1.66
N ARG A 179 13.54 -21.91 -1.90
CA ARG A 179 14.73 -22.04 -1.05
C ARG A 179 14.50 -21.43 0.33
N VAL A 180 13.74 -20.34 0.38
CA VAL A 180 13.43 -19.62 1.61
C VAL A 180 12.38 -20.33 2.45
N GLU A 181 11.48 -21.09 1.81
CA GLU A 181 10.51 -21.94 2.50
C GLU A 181 11.17 -23.10 3.28
N SER A 182 12.39 -23.50 2.92
CA SER A 182 13.09 -24.62 3.55
C SER A 182 13.20 -24.49 5.08
N ASP A 183 13.25 -25.64 5.76
CA ASP A 183 13.36 -25.70 7.23
C ASP A 183 14.65 -25.09 7.78
N LYS A 184 15.66 -24.90 6.92
CA LYS A 184 16.93 -24.26 7.27
C LYS A 184 16.76 -22.77 7.56
N VAL A 185 15.75 -22.12 6.98
CA VAL A 185 15.45 -20.71 7.23
C VAL A 185 14.51 -20.62 8.42
N LYS A 186 14.98 -20.03 9.53
CA LYS A 186 14.19 -19.86 10.76
C LYS A 186 13.42 -18.54 10.82
N ASN A 187 13.70 -17.60 9.92
CA ASN A 187 13.07 -16.28 9.91
C ASN A 187 11.64 -16.37 9.36
N SER A 188 10.65 -16.41 10.25
CA SER A 188 9.22 -16.53 9.93
C SER A 188 8.68 -15.34 9.15
N ASP A 189 9.16 -14.14 9.45
CA ASP A 189 8.74 -12.90 8.80
C ASP A 189 9.22 -12.85 7.34
N LEU A 190 10.43 -13.34 7.10
CA LEU A 190 10.98 -13.51 5.75
C LEU A 190 10.14 -14.51 4.95
N LYS A 191 9.79 -15.66 5.55
CA LYS A 191 8.91 -16.65 4.93
C LYS A 191 7.53 -16.07 4.60
N LYS A 192 6.95 -15.29 5.51
CA LYS A 192 5.65 -14.63 5.31
C LYS A 192 5.69 -13.64 4.14
N MET A 193 6.72 -12.80 4.04
CA MET A 193 6.88 -11.87 2.92
C MET A 193 6.93 -12.63 1.59
N PHE A 194 7.74 -13.69 1.52
CA PHE A 194 7.87 -14.48 0.30
C PHE A 194 6.60 -15.27 -0.05
N LYS A 195 5.85 -15.73 0.93
CA LYS A 195 4.54 -16.36 0.70
C LYS A 195 3.53 -15.35 0.11
N ASN A 196 3.49 -14.13 0.64
CA ASN A 196 2.64 -13.07 0.07
C ASN A 196 3.01 -12.79 -1.39
N LEU A 197 4.32 -12.72 -1.70
CA LEU A 197 4.79 -12.55 -3.07
C LEU A 197 4.40 -13.74 -3.96
N GLN A 198 4.51 -14.97 -3.46
CA GLN A 198 4.08 -16.16 -4.18
C GLN A 198 2.60 -16.11 -4.52
N GLU A 199 1.73 -15.77 -3.57
CA GLU A 199 0.28 -15.68 -3.78
C GLU A 199 -0.07 -14.68 -4.89
N VAL A 200 0.56 -13.50 -4.88
CA VAL A 200 0.42 -12.48 -5.93
C VAL A 200 0.90 -13.04 -7.27
N LEU A 201 2.04 -13.72 -7.28
CA LEU A 201 2.62 -14.32 -8.49
C LEU A 201 1.99 -15.64 -8.93
N THR A 202 1.04 -16.23 -8.21
CA THR A 202 0.31 -17.42 -8.68
C THR A 202 -1.10 -17.11 -9.16
N THR A 203 -1.54 -15.86 -9.00
CA THR A 203 -2.85 -15.41 -9.49
C THR A 203 -2.84 -15.36 -11.03
N GLU A 204 -3.98 -15.70 -11.66
CA GLU A 204 -4.14 -15.82 -13.12
C GLU A 204 -3.82 -14.50 -13.87
N LYS A 205 -4.04 -13.37 -13.19
CA LYS A 205 -3.54 -12.05 -13.55
C LYS A 205 -2.80 -11.47 -12.35
N ALA A 206 -1.48 -11.55 -12.36
CA ALA A 206 -0.66 -10.90 -11.33
C ALA A 206 -0.87 -9.38 -11.40
N ASP A 207 -1.26 -8.79 -10.28
CA ASP A 207 -1.55 -7.37 -10.16
C ASP A 207 -0.26 -6.61 -9.84
N LEU A 208 0.13 -5.70 -10.74
CA LEU A 208 1.37 -4.93 -10.61
C LEU A 208 1.38 -4.09 -9.32
N ASP A 209 0.22 -3.58 -8.90
CA ASP A 209 0.11 -2.74 -7.69
C ASP A 209 0.33 -3.59 -6.43
N LYS A 210 -0.12 -4.85 -6.45
CA LYS A 210 0.15 -5.80 -5.36
C LYS A 210 1.62 -6.19 -5.30
N ILE A 211 2.28 -6.34 -6.45
CA ILE A 211 3.73 -6.59 -6.48
C ILE A 211 4.47 -5.36 -5.95
N ARG A 212 4.12 -4.15 -6.43
CA ARG A 212 4.70 -2.90 -5.93
C ARG A 212 4.59 -2.76 -4.42
N ALA A 213 3.45 -3.15 -3.84
CA ALA A 213 3.26 -3.17 -2.40
C ALA A 213 4.22 -4.11 -1.64
N THR A 214 4.82 -5.11 -2.28
CA THR A 214 5.85 -5.99 -1.66
C THR A 214 7.29 -5.52 -1.86
N THR A 215 7.48 -4.48 -2.68
CA THR A 215 8.79 -3.94 -3.06
C THR A 215 9.04 -2.57 -2.43
N ILE A 216 10.27 -2.07 -2.56
CA ILE A 216 10.61 -0.70 -2.15
C ILE A 216 10.12 0.36 -3.14
N ASN A 217 9.59 0.00 -4.32
CA ASN A 217 9.13 0.96 -5.32
C ASN A 217 8.16 1.99 -4.74
N SER A 218 7.25 1.55 -3.86
CA SER A 218 6.31 2.45 -3.18
C SER A 218 6.97 3.49 -2.28
N TYR A 219 8.23 3.31 -1.90
CA TYR A 219 9.02 4.28 -1.16
C TYR A 219 9.84 5.19 -2.09
N LEU A 220 10.23 4.68 -3.27
CA LEU A 220 10.99 5.43 -4.26
C LEU A 220 10.11 6.48 -4.97
N ASP A 221 8.87 6.11 -5.31
CA ASP A 221 7.91 6.96 -6.03
C ASP A 221 7.45 8.20 -5.23
N ASN A 222 7.81 8.30 -3.93
CA ASN A 222 7.34 9.32 -2.99
C ASN A 222 8.43 10.30 -2.51
N GLU A 223 9.65 10.20 -3.03
CA GLU A 223 10.81 11.01 -2.60
C GLU A 223 11.41 11.88 -3.71
N ASP A 224 10.72 12.01 -4.85
CA ASP A 224 11.06 12.93 -5.95
C ASP A 224 10.30 14.26 -5.88
#